data_AF-A0AAW2PL29-F1
#
_entry.id   AF-A0AAW2PL29-F1
#
_cell.length_a   1.000
_cell.length_b   1.000
_cell.length_c   1.000
_cell.angle_alpha   90.00
_cell.angle_beta   90.00
_cell.angle_gamma   90.00
#
_symmetry.space_group_name_H-M   'P 1'
#
loop_
_entity.id
_entity.type
_entity.pdbx_description
1 polymer ?
#
loop_
_entity_poly.entity_id
_entity_poly.type
_entity_poly.pdbx_seq_one_letter_code
_entity_poly.pdbx_strand_id
1 'polypeptide(L)'
;MLLRELASESEHRFCVRYLYVNFKAKFKGAELKEYLLKMATTANKQEFRAHMKKIAELDPKKSRDYDTTAEWLSKIPAEHWSRAFFPV
;
A
#
# COMPACT_ATOMS: atom_id res chain seq x y z
N MET A 1 -9.20 19.02 -0.08
CA MET A 1 -8.33 19.89 -0.89
C MET A 1 -7.28 19.01 -1.53
N LEU A 2 -7.39 18.80 -2.84
CA LEU A 2 -6.61 17.82 -3.60
C LEU A 2 -5.20 18.37 -3.83
N LEU A 3 -4.20 17.69 -3.26
CA LEU A 3 -2.76 17.86 -3.53
C LEU A 3 -2.36 17.51 -4.99
N ARG A 4 -3.28 17.64 -5.96
CA ARG A 4 -3.08 17.26 -7.36
C ARG A 4 -2.75 18.43 -8.30
N GLU A 5 -2.94 19.68 -7.88
CA GLU A 5 -2.88 20.81 -8.81
C GLU A 5 -1.56 21.61 -8.83
N LEU A 6 -0.56 21.29 -8.00
CA LEU A 6 0.64 22.14 -7.88
C LEU A 6 1.97 21.57 -8.40
N ALA A 7 2.03 20.31 -8.83
CA ALA A 7 3.28 19.76 -9.39
C ALA A 7 2.98 18.78 -10.53
N SER A 8 2.78 19.32 -11.72
CA SER A 8 2.51 18.57 -12.95
C SER A 8 3.71 17.76 -13.47
N GLU A 9 4.91 17.90 -12.90
CA GLU A 9 6.13 17.21 -13.35
C GLU A 9 6.92 16.49 -12.23
N SER A 10 6.38 16.45 -11.01
CA SER A 10 7.06 15.76 -9.92
C SER A 10 6.47 14.37 -9.72
N GLU A 11 7.33 13.35 -9.65
CA GLU A 11 6.96 12.05 -9.11
C GLU A 11 6.37 12.25 -7.71
N HIS A 12 5.05 12.31 -7.60
CA HIS A 12 4.37 12.38 -6.33
C HIS A 12 4.51 11.04 -5.62
N ARG A 13 5.67 10.83 -4.98
CA ARG A 13 5.88 9.70 -4.09
C ARG A 13 4.93 9.87 -2.93
N PHE A 14 3.93 8.99 -2.86
CA PHE A 14 3.15 8.81 -1.66
C PHE A 14 4.11 8.32 -0.57
N CYS A 15 4.58 9.25 0.27
CA CYS A 15 5.43 8.88 1.39
C CYS A 15 4.70 7.81 2.20
N VAL A 16 5.39 6.70 2.47
CA VAL A 16 4.88 5.55 3.24
C VAL A 16 4.25 5.99 4.56
N ARG A 17 4.70 7.12 5.13
CA ARG A 17 4.11 7.74 6.31
C ARG A 17 2.64 8.13 6.11
N TYR A 18 2.28 8.76 5.00
CA TYR A 18 0.88 9.14 4.70
C TYR A 18 0.04 7.90 4.40
N LEU A 19 0.60 6.94 3.63
CA LEU A 19 -0.06 5.66 3.40
C LEU A 19 -0.37 4.95 4.72
N TYR A 20 0.60 4.92 5.64
CA TYR A 20 0.44 4.34 6.98
C TYR A 20 -0.59 5.06 7.84
N VAL A 21 -0.68 6.40 7.77
CA VAL A 21 -1.70 7.17 8.50
C VAL A 21 -3.10 6.82 8.02
N ASN A 22 -3.30 6.69 6.71
CA ASN A 22 -4.59 6.28 6.14
C ASN A 22 -4.89 4.81 6.47
N PHE A 23 -3.85 3.97 6.42
CA PHE A 23 -3.94 2.56 6.75
C PHE A 23 -4.39 2.32 8.19
N LYS A 24 -3.74 2.94 9.19
CA LYS A 24 -4.07 2.74 10.63
C LYS A 24 -5.47 3.22 11.03
N ALA A 25 -6.05 4.11 10.21
CA ALA A 25 -7.41 4.60 10.39
C ALA A 25 -8.44 3.55 9.93
N LYS A 26 -8.12 2.75 8.90
CA LYS A 26 -9.01 1.73 8.31
C LYS A 26 -8.79 0.33 8.86
N PHE A 27 -7.54 -0.07 9.03
CA PHE A 27 -7.14 -1.44 9.38
C PHE A 27 -6.42 -1.45 10.72
N LYS A 28 -6.71 -2.46 11.54
CA LYS A 28 -6.06 -2.70 12.83
C LYS A 28 -5.32 -4.03 12.76
N GLY A 29 -4.09 -4.06 13.29
CA GLY A 29 -3.26 -5.27 13.31
C GLY A 29 -1.78 -4.94 13.14
N ALA A 30 -0.94 -5.46 14.04
CA ALA A 30 0.51 -5.26 13.98
C ALA A 30 1.13 -5.98 12.77
N GLU A 31 0.69 -7.19 12.45
CA GLU A 31 1.19 -7.95 11.29
C GLU A 31 0.84 -7.28 9.96
N LEU A 32 -0.39 -6.80 9.78
CA LEU A 32 -0.79 -6.12 8.54
C LEU A 32 0.07 -4.87 8.31
N LYS A 33 0.41 -4.14 9.38
CA LYS A 33 1.35 -3.01 9.33
C LYS A 33 2.75 -3.47 8.93
N GLU A 34 3.24 -4.58 9.50
CA GLU A 34 4.56 -5.10 9.19
C GLU A 34 4.69 -5.44 7.71
N TYR A 35 3.71 -6.14 7.15
CA TYR A 35 3.71 -6.48 5.72
C TYR A 35 3.56 -5.24 4.82
N LEU A 36 2.78 -4.23 5.23
CA LEU A 36 2.73 -2.94 4.54
C LEU A 36 4.13 -2.32 4.41
N LEU A 37 4.89 -2.28 5.51
CA LEU A 37 6.23 -1.73 5.51
C LEU A 37 7.17 -2.56 4.64
N LYS A 38 7.12 -3.89 4.73
CA LYS A 38 7.93 -4.79 3.87
C LYS A 38 7.67 -4.56 2.38
N MET A 39 6.41 -4.41 1.97
CA MET A 39 6.04 -4.08 0.58
C MET A 39 6.55 -2.70 0.16
N ALA A 40 6.50 -1.72 1.05
CA ALA A 40 6.98 -0.38 0.74
C ALA A 40 8.50 -0.33 0.53
N THR A 41 9.26 -1.15 1.28
CA THR A 41 10.73 -1.13 1.27
C THR A 41 11.39 -2.11 0.31
N THR A 42 10.74 -3.21 -0.05
CA THR A 42 11.35 -4.19 -0.98
C THR A 42 11.61 -3.55 -2.35
N ALA A 43 12.74 -3.91 -2.96
CA ALA A 43 13.07 -3.56 -4.34
C ALA A 43 12.64 -4.65 -5.34
N ASN A 44 12.17 -5.80 -4.86
CA ASN A 44 11.83 -6.96 -5.68
C ASN A 44 10.30 -7.08 -5.88
N LYS A 45 9.85 -7.03 -7.13
CA LYS A 45 8.43 -7.18 -7.49
C LYS A 45 7.85 -8.55 -7.09
N GLN A 46 8.66 -9.60 -7.03
CA GLN A 46 8.23 -10.93 -6.59
C GLN A 46 7.96 -10.95 -5.08
N GLU A 47 8.86 -10.36 -4.28
CA GLU A 47 8.67 -10.22 -2.83
C GLU A 47 7.45 -9.36 -2.51
N PHE A 48 7.26 -8.26 -3.24
CA PHE A 48 6.05 -7.44 -3.13
C PHE A 48 4.78 -8.28 -3.30
N ARG A 49 4.71 -9.10 -4.35
CA ARG A 49 3.56 -9.98 -4.61
C ARG A 49 3.38 -11.01 -3.50
N ALA A 50 4.46 -11.57 -2.97
CA ALA A 50 4.41 -12.51 -1.86
C ALA A 50 3.85 -11.86 -0.59
N HIS A 51 4.29 -10.64 -0.26
CA HIS A 51 3.76 -9.89 0.88
C HIS A 51 2.29 -9.47 0.70
N MET A 52 1.89 -9.08 -0.52
CA MET A 52 0.48 -8.80 -0.83
C MET A 52 -0.39 -10.04 -0.60
N LYS A 53 0.09 -11.23 -1.03
CA LYS A 53 -0.60 -12.50 -0.76
C LYS A 53 -0.72 -12.77 0.75
N LYS A 54 0.34 -12.52 1.53
CA LYS A 54 0.30 -12.67 2.99
C LYS A 54 -0.71 -11.75 3.65
N ILE A 55 -0.86 -10.51 3.20
CA ILE A 55 -1.93 -9.62 3.68
C ILE A 55 -3.31 -10.17 3.36
N ALA A 56 -3.52 -10.71 2.16
CA ALA A 56 -4.80 -11.32 1.79
C ALA A 56 -5.14 -12.57 2.62
N GLU A 57 -4.12 -13.34 3.04
CA GLU A 57 -4.27 -14.47 3.97
C GLU A 57 -4.63 -14.01 5.40
N LEU A 58 -4.03 -12.91 5.87
CA LEU A 58 -4.26 -12.35 7.21
C LEU A 58 -5.59 -11.60 7.36
N ASP A 59 -6.06 -10.97 6.29
CA ASP A 59 -7.32 -10.25 6.25
C ASP A 59 -8.24 -10.80 5.14
N PRO A 60 -8.74 -12.04 5.31
CA PRO A 60 -9.61 -12.67 4.33
C PRO A 60 -10.95 -11.94 4.23
N LYS A 61 -11.52 -11.91 3.03
CA LYS A 61 -12.84 -11.30 2.77
C LYS A 61 -13.92 -12.03 3.57
N LYS A 62 -14.58 -11.35 4.51
CA LYS A 62 -15.68 -11.93 5.33
C LYS A 62 -17.07 -11.48 4.87
N SER A 63 -17.17 -10.30 4.24
CA SER A 63 -18.40 -9.80 3.61
C SER A 63 -18.04 -8.97 2.37
N ARG A 64 -19.02 -8.75 1.48
CA ARG A 64 -18.93 -7.85 0.33
C ARG A 64 -18.99 -6.36 0.71
N ASP A 65 -19.42 -6.04 1.92
CA ASP A 65 -19.74 -4.65 2.34
C ASP A 65 -18.52 -3.76 2.57
N TYR A 66 -17.33 -4.33 2.72
CA TYR A 66 -16.11 -3.58 3.00
C TYR A 66 -14.90 -4.17 2.27
N ASP A 67 -13.95 -3.33 1.89
CA ASP A 67 -12.69 -3.76 1.28
C ASP A 67 -11.78 -4.44 2.31
N THR A 68 -11.10 -5.52 1.93
CA THR A 68 -9.96 -6.04 2.68
C THR A 68 -8.75 -5.12 2.54
N THR A 69 -7.76 -5.34 3.39
CA THR A 69 -6.48 -4.64 3.33
C THR A 69 -5.82 -4.77 1.95
N ALA A 70 -5.84 -5.98 1.36
CA ALA A 70 -5.27 -6.24 0.04
C ALA A 70 -6.06 -5.53 -1.08
N GLU A 71 -7.39 -5.54 -1.02
CA GLU A 71 -8.25 -4.83 -1.99
C GLU A 71 -8.03 -3.32 -1.92
N TRP A 72 -7.94 -2.77 -0.71
CA TRP A 72 -7.68 -1.34 -0.52
C TRP A 72 -6.30 -0.92 -1.04
N LEU A 73 -5.26 -1.70 -0.77
CA LEU A 73 -3.91 -1.43 -1.27
C LEU A 73 -3.83 -1.52 -2.80
N SER A 74 -4.57 -2.45 -3.41
CA SER A 74 -4.59 -2.62 -4.87
C SER A 74 -5.19 -1.42 -5.61
N LYS A 75 -5.96 -0.56 -4.91
CA LYS A 75 -6.49 0.69 -5.47
C LYS A 75 -5.46 1.83 -5.52
N ILE A 76 -4.31 1.66 -4.88
CA ILE A 76 -3.25 2.68 -4.81
C ILE A 76 -2.09 2.21 -5.71
N PRO A 77 -1.76 2.91 -6.80
CA PRO A 77 -0.68 2.50 -7.69
C PRO A 77 0.62 2.27 -6.93
N ALA A 78 1.19 1.06 -7.05
CA ALA A 78 2.36 0.65 -6.28
C ALA A 78 3.60 1.51 -6.59
N GLU A 79 3.71 2.03 -7.81
CA GLU A 79 4.72 3.00 -8.25
C GLU A 79 4.76 4.28 -7.40
N HIS A 80 3.68 4.62 -6.71
CA HIS A 80 3.66 5.81 -5.86
C HIS A 80 4.25 5.56 -4.47
N TRP A 81 4.33 4.31 -3.99
CA TRP A 81 4.63 4.05 -2.58
C TRP A 81 5.52 2.84 -2.28
N SER A 82 5.83 2.01 -3.29
CA SER A 82 6.71 0.84 -3.15
C SER A 82 7.96 1.00 -3.99
N ARG A 83 9.12 0.81 -3.33
CA ARG A 83 10.44 0.88 -3.97
C ARG A 83 10.58 -0.10 -5.15
N ALA A 84 9.91 -1.24 -5.12
CA ALA A 84 9.94 -2.24 -6.19
C ALA A 84 9.39 -1.74 -7.54
N PHE A 85 8.71 -0.60 -7.55
CA PHE A 85 8.05 -0.02 -8.73
C PHE A 85 8.52 1.40 -9.04
N PHE A 86 9.48 1.94 -8.31
CA PHE A 86 10.07 3.22 -8.67
C PHE A 86 10.86 3.08 -9.97
N PRO A 87 10.80 4.08 -10.87
CA PRO A 87 11.65 4.08 -12.05
C PRO A 87 13.13 4.11 -11.63
N VAL A 88 13.94 3.42 -12.44
CA VAL A 88 15.40 3.34 -12.28
C VAL A 88 16.04 4.51 -13.02
#